data_AF-A0A9E3YFZ7-F1
#
_entry.id   AF-A0A9E3YFZ7-F1
#
_cell.length_a   1.000
_cell.length_b   1.000
_cell.length_c   1.000
_cell.angle_alpha   90.00
_cell.angle_beta   90.00
_cell.angle_gamma   90.00
#
_symmetry.space_group_name_H-M   'P 1'
#
loop_
_entity.id
_entity.type
_entity.pdbx_description
1 polymer ?
#
loop_
_entity_poly.entity_id
_entity_poly.type
_entity_poly.pdbx_seq_one_letter_code
_entity_poly.pdbx_strand_id
1 'polypeptide(L)' 'MSEVVWIDNHCHLPDDPDQALEQVEHAARAGVLLLVDVGTDIDHSRAAITRAERFQSVVATAGV' A
#
# COMPACT_ATOMS: atom_id res chain seq x y z
N MET A 1 -12.64 25.33 3.81
CA MET A 1 -11.49 24.52 4.26
C MET A 1 -11.02 23.74 3.06
N SER A 2 -9.74 23.83 2.67
CA SER A 2 -9.20 22.93 1.65
C SER A 2 -9.27 21.51 2.20
N GLU A 3 -9.76 20.58 1.39
CA GLU A 3 -9.76 19.16 1.72
C GLU A 3 -8.30 18.68 1.73
N VAL A 4 -7.84 18.15 2.86
CA VAL A 4 -6.48 17.62 3.00
C VAL A 4 -6.46 16.23 2.40
N VAL A 5 -5.56 16.00 1.43
CA VAL A 5 -5.35 14.68 0.80
C VAL A 5 -4.13 14.03 1.44
N TRP A 6 -4.30 12.85 2.02
CA TRP A 6 -3.23 12.08 2.64
C TRP A 6 -2.70 10.99 1.72
N ILE A 7 -1.38 10.86 1.66
CA ILE A 7 -0.67 9.76 1.00
C ILE A 7 0.27 9.18 2.05
N ASP A 8 0.14 7.89 2.33
CA ASP A 8 1.16 7.16 3.09
C ASP A 8 2.30 6.83 2.13
N ASN A 9 3.44 7.47 2.35
CA ASN A 9 4.59 7.35 1.46
C ASN A 9 5.48 6.14 1.74
N HIS A 10 5.23 5.41 2.83
CA HIS A 10 6.05 4.27 3.23
C HIS A 10 5.25 3.37 4.18
N CYS A 11 4.70 2.29 3.63
CA CYS A 11 4.12 1.21 4.41
C CYS A 11 4.65 -0.15 3.94
N HIS A 12 4.38 -1.18 4.73
CA HIS A 12 4.60 -2.58 4.36
C HIS A 12 3.30 -3.33 4.57
N LEU A 13 2.59 -3.61 3.47
CA LEU A 13 1.36 -4.37 3.56
C LEU A 13 1.68 -5.85 3.88
N PRO A 14 0.84 -6.51 4.71
CA PRO A 14 1.00 -7.94 5.00
C PRO A 14 1.02 -8.81 3.73
N ASP A 15 1.72 -9.94 3.78
CA ASP A 15 1.69 -10.93 2.70
C ASP A 15 0.38 -11.71 2.64
N ASP A 16 -0.29 -11.87 3.80
CA ASP A 16 -1.63 -12.42 3.86
C ASP A 16 -2.63 -11.46 3.17
N PRO A 17 -3.34 -11.89 2.11
CA PRO A 17 -4.12 -10.97 1.32
C PRO A 17 -5.36 -10.41 2.02
N ASP A 18 -5.91 -11.13 2.99
CA ASP A 18 -7.09 -10.69 3.74
C ASP A 18 -6.68 -9.62 4.77
N GLN A 19 -5.54 -9.82 5.45
CA GLN A 19 -4.94 -8.78 6.30
C GLN A 19 -4.52 -7.54 5.50
N ALA A 20 -3.95 -7.72 4.30
CA ALA A 20 -3.61 -6.60 3.42
C ALA A 20 -4.86 -5.78 3.03
N LEU A 21 -5.94 -6.47 2.67
CA LEU A 21 -7.22 -5.81 2.38
C LEU A 21 -7.75 -5.03 3.60
N GLU A 22 -7.71 -5.63 4.79
CA GLU A 22 -8.14 -4.97 6.03
C GLU A 22 -7.38 -3.65 6.27
N GLN A 23 -6.05 -3.66 6.08
CA GLN A 23 -5.21 -2.46 6.24
C GLN A 23 -5.53 -1.41 5.18
N VAL A 24 -5.69 -1.80 3.91
CA VAL A 24 -6.06 -0.88 2.82
C VAL A 24 -7.41 -0.21 3.11
N GLU A 25 -8.41 -0.98 3.53
CA GLU A 25 -9.72 -0.42 3.87
C GLU A 25 -9.67 0.46 5.12
N HIS A 26 -8.84 0.11 6.11
CA HIS A 26 -8.66 0.91 7.30
C HIS A 26 -8.05 2.28 6.96
N ALA A 27 -7.00 2.31 6.14
CA ALA A 27 -6.38 3.53 5.67
C ALA A 27 -7.37 4.42 4.89
N ALA A 28 -8.18 3.81 4.01
CA ALA A 28 -9.22 4.52 3.28
C ALA A 28 -10.26 5.17 4.22
N ARG A 29 -10.73 4.43 5.24
CA ARG A 29 -11.65 4.98 6.26
C ARG A 29 -11.04 6.11 7.09
N ALA A 30 -9.71 6.15 7.22
CA ALA A 30 -8.98 7.23 7.88
C ALA A 30 -8.71 8.44 6.96
N GLY A 31 -9.10 8.37 5.68
CA GLY A 31 -8.91 9.46 4.71
C GLY A 31 -7.57 9.42 3.96
N VAL A 32 -6.83 8.30 4.01
CA VAL A 32 -5.65 8.09 3.17
C VAL A 32 -6.08 7.71 1.76
N LEU A 33 -5.66 8.51 0.78
CA LEU A 33 -6.02 8.31 -0.63
C LEU A 33 -5.16 7.22 -1.29
N LEU A 34 -3.87 7.17 -0.94
CA LEU A 34 -2.88 6.33 -1.59
C LEU A 34 -1.87 5.79 -0.58
N LEU A 35 -1.51 4.51 -0.75
CA LEU A 35 -0.47 3.82 0.01
C LEU A 35 0.69 3.49 -0.93
N VAL A 36 1.92 3.78 -0.50
CA VAL A 36 3.15 3.30 -1.16
C VAL A 36 3.67 2.10 -0.38
N ASP A 37 3.48 0.90 -0.94
CA ASP A 37 3.95 -0.36 -0.36
C ASP A 37 5.39 -0.62 -0.78
N VAL A 38 6.29 -0.74 0.20
CA VAL A 38 7.73 -0.72 -0.04
C VAL A 38 8.29 -2.14 -0.11
N GLY A 39 8.89 -2.47 -1.26
CA GLY A 39 9.75 -3.63 -1.43
C GLY A 39 11.18 -3.35 -0.96
N THR A 40 11.76 -4.24 -0.14
CA THR A 40 13.12 -4.09 0.44
C THR A 40 14.13 -5.11 -0.07
N ASP A 41 13.69 -6.05 -0.90
CA ASP A 41 14.51 -6.94 -1.68
C ASP A 41 13.72 -7.41 -2.92
N ILE A 42 14.27 -8.36 -3.68
CA ILE A 42 13.63 -8.88 -4.89
C ILE A 42 12.28 -9.54 -4.57
N ASP A 43 12.20 -10.35 -3.53
CA ASP A 43 10.99 -11.11 -3.21
C ASP A 43 9.90 -10.17 -2.66
N HIS A 44 10.26 -9.27 -1.75
CA HIS A 44 9.36 -8.24 -1.23
C HIS A 44 8.90 -7.26 -2.31
N SER A 45 9.77 -6.86 -3.24
CA SER A 45 9.38 -6.00 -4.36
C SER A 45 8.34 -6.68 -5.26
N ARG A 46 8.48 -7.99 -5.50
CA ARG A 46 7.48 -8.76 -6.26
C ARG A 46 6.16 -8.85 -5.50
N ALA A 47 6.20 -9.11 -4.20
CA ALA A 47 5.01 -9.14 -3.35
C ALA A 47 4.28 -7.79 -3.33
N ALA A 48 5.01 -6.69 -3.20
CA ALA A 48 4.45 -5.33 -3.25
C ALA A 48 3.78 -5.03 -4.60
N ILE A 49 4.42 -5.40 -5.72
CA ILE A 49 3.83 -5.27 -7.06
C ILE A 49 2.51 -6.05 -7.16
N THR A 50 2.47 -7.30 -6.69
CA THR A 50 1.23 -8.11 -6.69
C THR A 50 0.11 -7.46 -5.87
N ARG A 51 0.42 -6.81 -4.74
CA ARG A 51 -0.58 -6.06 -3.96
C ARG A 51 -1.04 -4.79 -4.68
N ALA A 52 -0.14 -4.05 -5.32
CA ALA A 52 -0.48 -2.87 -6.12
C ALA A 52 -1.35 -3.21 -7.35
N GLU A 53 -1.16 -4.38 -7.96
CA GLU A 53 -2.04 -4.88 -9.03
C GLU A 53 -3.46 -5.21 -8.52
N ARG A 54 -3.58 -5.61 -7.25
CA ARG A 54 -4.85 -6.02 -6.63
C ARG A 54 -5.63 -4.84 -6.06
N PHE A 55 -4.97 -3.84 -5.49
CA PHE A 55 -5.61 -2.76 -4.75
C PHE A 55 -5.38 -1.41 -5.46
N GLN A 56 -6.46 -0.79 -5.94
CA GLN A 56 -6.38 0.42 -6.77
C GLN A 56 -5.75 1.64 -6.04
N SER A 57 -5.81 1.67 -4.70
CA SER A 57 -5.23 2.72 -3.85
C SER A 57 -3.82 2.38 -3.35
N VAL A 58 -3.14 1.40 -3.94
CA VAL A 58 -1.78 0.98 -3.60
C VAL A 58 -0.86 1.11 -4.81
N VAL A 59 0.33 1.65 -4.59
CA VAL A 59 1.45 1.58 -5.54
C VAL A 59 2.65 0.91 -4.88
N ALA A 60 3.52 0.30 -5.67
CA ALA A 60 4.68 -0.43 -5.16
C ALA A 60 5.99 0.28 -5.51
N THR A 61 6.97 0.20 -4.61
CA THR A 61 8.38 0.42 -4.98
C THR A 61 9.03 -0.89 -5.45
N ALA A 62 10.21 -0.77 -6.06
CA ALA A 62 11.07 -1.92 -6.35
C ALA A 62 12.54 -1.55 -6.08
N GLY A 63 13.23 -2.37 -5.28
CA GLY A 63 14.61 -2.09 -4.84
C GLY A 63 15.25 -3.23 -4.04
N VAL A 64 16.52 -3.05 -3.67
CA VAL A 64 17.36 -3.93 -2.82
C VAL A 64 18.19 -3.13 -1.83
#